data_AF-A0A4R1G536-F1
#
_entry.id   AF-A0A4R1G536-F1
#
_cell.length_a   1.000
_cell.length_b   1.000
_cell.length_c   1.000
_cell.angle_alpha   90.00
_cell.angle_beta   90.00
_cell.angle_gamma   90.00
#
_symmetry.space_group_name_H-M   'P 1'
#
loop_
_entity.id
_entity.type
_entity.pdbx_description
1 polymer ?
#
loop_
_entity_poly.entity_id
_entity_poly.type
_entity_poly.pdbx_seq_one_letter_code
_entity_poly.pdbx_strand_id
1 'polypeptide(L)'
;MKIRLANVIQGTFLASTLFLTACSQLNSGAEVSSAKVASKVADNELARSLSQLEQQASQSPSFEYQYNTEKYVTYLDNQPVLINAYNGKEETKLFYRNGKLFAVQDVTGLYEFNSTGQLIRAVDLKGNLVDLTTLDEKAQSLQSYANNLSKRFAYNKADRNIARVAKEQRLNYLCIDKIKQVAQTNRVFRSSDNKAKSADRLLAELRLNGNQYYTMDCQLSQDRVAKLSLISR
;
A
#
# COMPACT_ATOMS: atom_id res chain seq x y z
N MET A 1 20.16 28.97 -56.02
CA MET A 1 18.91 28.48 -56.65
C MET A 1 19.26 27.31 -57.57
N LYS A 2 19.00 26.08 -57.12
CA LYS A 2 18.99 24.85 -57.92
C LYS A 2 18.13 23.83 -57.18
N ILE A 3 16.95 23.56 -57.74
CA ILE A 3 16.03 22.49 -57.35
C ILE A 3 16.44 21.23 -58.11
N ARG A 4 16.42 20.06 -57.46
CA ARG A 4 16.10 18.76 -58.10
C ARG A 4 15.74 17.69 -57.05
N LEU A 5 14.43 17.44 -56.98
CA LEU A 5 13.68 16.17 -56.92
C LEU A 5 14.33 14.90 -56.33
N ALA A 6 13.66 14.44 -55.27
CA ALA A 6 13.11 13.10 -55.01
C ALA A 6 13.91 11.84 -55.38
N ASN A 7 14.12 10.99 -54.38
CA ASN A 7 13.93 9.55 -54.55
C ASN A 7 13.24 8.96 -53.32
N VAL A 8 12.08 8.37 -53.58
CA VAL A 8 11.27 7.56 -52.68
C VAL A 8 11.88 6.16 -52.69
N ILE A 9 12.23 5.63 -51.52
CA ILE A 9 12.49 4.19 -51.35
C ILE A 9 11.50 3.69 -50.29
N GLN A 10 10.61 2.83 -50.77
CA GLN A 10 9.66 2.05 -49.98
C GLN A 10 10.41 1.13 -49.02
N GLY A 11 10.10 1.23 -47.74
CA GLY A 11 10.50 0.29 -46.70
C GLY A 11 9.27 -0.26 -46.01
N THR A 12 8.83 -1.44 -46.42
CA THR A 12 7.82 -2.29 -45.80
C THR A 12 8.44 -3.06 -44.62
N PHE A 13 7.59 -3.65 -43.75
CA PHE A 13 7.84 -4.50 -42.55
C PHE A 13 7.93 -3.70 -41.23
N LEU A 14 7.21 -3.99 -40.12
CA LEU A 14 6.33 -5.08 -39.71
C LEU A 14 5.31 -4.51 -38.71
N ALA A 15 4.02 -4.83 -38.89
CA ALA A 15 3.00 -4.58 -37.88
C ALA A 15 3.17 -5.59 -36.73
N SER A 16 3.65 -5.14 -35.58
CA SER A 16 3.62 -5.92 -34.34
C SER A 16 2.21 -5.86 -33.76
N THR A 17 1.41 -6.90 -34.01
CA THR A 17 0.15 -7.12 -33.29
C THR A 17 0.46 -7.50 -31.85
N LEU A 18 0.32 -6.55 -30.94
CA LEU A 18 0.28 -6.82 -29.51
C LEU A 18 -1.02 -7.58 -29.22
N PHE A 19 -0.94 -8.90 -29.09
CA PHE A 19 -1.99 -9.69 -28.47
C PHE A 19 -2.02 -9.37 -26.98
N LEU A 20 -2.94 -8.49 -26.58
CA LEU A 20 -3.35 -8.33 -25.19
C LEU A 20 -4.11 -9.60 -24.78
N THR A 21 -3.40 -10.54 -24.16
CA THR A 21 -3.99 -11.65 -23.42
C THR A 21 -4.68 -11.08 -22.18
N ALA A 22 -5.98 -10.79 -22.31
CA ALA A 22 -6.84 -10.61 -21.15
C ALA A 22 -7.02 -11.96 -20.46
N CYS A 23 -6.38 -12.16 -19.32
CA CYS A 23 -6.70 -13.26 -18.42
C CYS A 23 -8.07 -12.99 -17.79
N SER A 24 -9.09 -13.66 -18.32
CA SER A 24 -10.37 -13.86 -17.65
C SER A 24 -10.14 -14.65 -16.36
N GLN A 25 -10.40 -14.05 -15.20
CA GLN A 25 -10.64 -14.82 -13.98
C GLN A 25 -12.10 -14.68 -13.55
N LEU A 26 -12.75 -15.84 -13.46
CA LEU A 26 -14.12 -16.03 -13.02
C LEU A 26 -14.27 -15.76 -11.51
N ASN A 27 -15.44 -15.21 -11.21
CA ASN A 27 -16.03 -14.80 -9.93
C ASN A 27 -16.13 -15.92 -8.88
N SER A 28 -15.93 -15.59 -7.58
CA SER A 28 -17.02 -15.61 -6.57
C SER A 28 -16.53 -15.29 -5.14
N GLY A 29 -16.70 -14.03 -4.79
CA GLY A 29 -16.66 -13.45 -3.45
C GLY A 29 -16.82 -11.97 -3.71
N ALA A 30 -17.98 -11.38 -3.42
CA ALA A 30 -18.22 -9.97 -3.71
C ALA A 30 -17.44 -9.10 -2.71
N GLU A 31 -16.11 -9.13 -2.81
CA GLU A 31 -15.22 -8.15 -2.23
C GLU A 31 -15.39 -6.85 -3.03
N VAL A 32 -15.83 -5.78 -2.36
CA VAL A 32 -15.93 -4.48 -3.01
C VAL A 32 -14.53 -3.89 -3.01
N SER A 33 -13.82 -4.08 -4.13
CA SER A 33 -12.45 -3.60 -4.30
C SER A 33 -12.41 -2.16 -4.80
N SER A 34 -11.38 -1.43 -4.40
CA SER A 34 -11.07 -0.11 -4.92
C SER A 34 -10.86 -0.16 -6.43
N ALA A 35 -10.32 -1.25 -6.98
CA ALA A 35 -10.19 -1.46 -8.43
C ALA A 35 -11.55 -1.36 -9.17
N LYS A 36 -12.64 -1.84 -8.56
CA LYS A 36 -14.01 -1.72 -9.09
C LYS A 36 -14.55 -0.28 -9.04
N VAL A 37 -14.04 0.54 -8.12
CA VAL A 37 -14.35 1.97 -8.08
C VAL A 37 -13.59 2.70 -9.17
N ALA A 38 -12.27 2.47 -9.29
CA ALA A 38 -11.45 3.07 -10.36
C ALA A 38 -12.02 2.83 -11.76
N SER A 39 -12.54 1.63 -12.04
CA SER A 39 -13.13 1.33 -13.34
C SER A 39 -14.45 2.08 -13.60
N LYS A 40 -15.28 2.30 -12.57
CA LYS A 40 -16.55 3.04 -12.72
C LYS A 40 -16.36 4.53 -12.91
N VAL A 41 -15.27 5.09 -12.41
CA VAL A 41 -14.96 6.53 -12.50
C VAL A 41 -13.76 6.81 -13.40
N ALA A 42 -13.39 5.89 -14.30
CA ALA A 42 -12.17 5.95 -15.11
C ALA A 42 -12.05 7.23 -15.97
N ASP A 43 -13.18 7.80 -16.39
CA ASP A 43 -13.22 9.05 -17.16
C ASP A 43 -13.10 10.32 -16.30
N ASN A 44 -12.98 10.18 -14.98
CA ASN A 44 -12.73 11.29 -14.06
C ASN A 44 -11.23 11.62 -14.01
N GLU A 45 -10.89 12.91 -14.04
CA GLU A 45 -9.50 13.37 -13.95
C GLU A 45 -8.79 12.92 -12.67
N LEU A 46 -9.47 12.95 -11.53
CA LEU A 46 -8.93 12.47 -10.26
C LEU A 46 -8.58 10.99 -10.35
N ALA A 47 -9.47 10.17 -10.89
CA ALA A 47 -9.25 8.73 -11.04
C ALA A 47 -8.02 8.40 -11.89
N ARG A 48 -7.80 9.15 -12.99
CA ARG A 48 -6.60 9.01 -13.83
C ARG A 48 -5.34 9.42 -13.07
N SER A 49 -5.39 10.53 -12.33
CA SER A 49 -4.26 10.97 -11.50
C SER A 49 -3.91 9.94 -10.42
N LEU A 50 -4.90 9.35 -9.74
CA LEU A 50 -4.67 8.32 -8.72
C LEU A 50 -4.10 7.04 -9.31
N SER A 51 -4.56 6.62 -10.49
CA SER A 51 -4.01 5.46 -11.21
C SER A 51 -2.53 5.66 -11.56
N GLN A 52 -2.15 6.87 -12.00
CA GLN A 52 -0.75 7.21 -12.27
C GLN A 52 0.10 7.18 -10.99
N LEU A 53 -0.41 7.74 -9.89
CA LEU A 53 0.27 7.70 -8.58
C LEU A 53 0.46 6.26 -8.09
N GLU A 54 -0.53 5.39 -8.28
CA GLU A 54 -0.41 3.97 -7.93
C GLU A 54 0.67 3.27 -8.74
N GLN A 55 0.72 3.51 -10.05
CA GLN A 55 1.77 2.98 -10.92
C GLN A 55 3.16 3.46 -10.49
N GLN A 56 3.32 4.75 -10.17
CA GLN A 56 4.57 5.30 -9.66
C GLN A 56 4.96 4.69 -8.30
N ALA A 57 4.00 4.58 -7.37
CA ALA A 57 4.23 4.01 -6.06
C ALA A 57 4.70 2.55 -6.13
N SER A 58 4.19 1.77 -7.10
CA SER A 58 4.59 0.37 -7.28
C SER A 58 6.07 0.14 -7.60
N GLN A 59 6.79 1.20 -8.03
CA GLN A 59 8.24 1.15 -8.25
C GLN A 59 9.05 1.37 -6.97
N SER A 60 8.38 1.78 -5.89
CA SER A 60 9.01 2.07 -4.61
C SER A 60 9.10 0.81 -3.74
N PRO A 61 10.05 0.76 -2.78
CA PRO A 61 10.02 -0.17 -1.67
C PRO A 61 8.64 -0.39 -1.07
N SER A 62 8.26 -1.65 -0.87
CA SER A 62 7.00 -1.99 -0.20
C SER A 62 7.20 -2.71 1.13
N PHE A 63 6.19 -2.57 1.99
CA PHE A 63 5.99 -3.33 3.21
C PHE A 63 4.59 -3.93 3.21
N GLU A 64 4.49 -5.26 3.29
CA GLU A 64 3.24 -6.00 3.44
C GLU A 64 3.02 -6.38 4.90
N TYR A 65 1.86 -6.02 5.45
CA TYR A 65 1.41 -6.45 6.77
C TYR A 65 0.10 -7.23 6.66
N GLN A 66 0.09 -8.45 7.21
CA GLN A 66 -1.13 -9.25 7.33
C GLN A 66 -1.46 -9.44 8.81
N TYR A 67 -2.70 -9.17 9.18
CA TYR A 67 -3.21 -9.38 10.52
C TYR A 67 -4.54 -10.12 10.46
N ASN A 68 -4.53 -11.42 10.76
CA ASN A 68 -5.67 -12.31 10.51
C ASN A 68 -6.16 -12.20 9.05
N THR A 69 -7.37 -11.69 8.85
CA THR A 69 -8.01 -11.45 7.54
C THR A 69 -7.69 -10.09 6.95
N GLU A 70 -7.11 -9.16 7.72
CA GLU A 70 -6.72 -7.85 7.24
C GLU A 70 -5.38 -7.92 6.49
N LYS A 71 -5.25 -7.11 5.44
CA LYS A 71 -4.03 -7.00 4.64
C LYS A 71 -3.74 -5.55 4.31
N TYR A 72 -2.49 -5.15 4.49
CA TYR A 72 -2.01 -3.81 4.18
C TYR A 72 -0.76 -3.92 3.32
N VAL A 73 -0.69 -3.14 2.24
CA VAL A 73 0.50 -2.99 1.41
C VAL A 73 0.84 -1.51 1.35
N THR A 74 2.00 -1.16 1.90
CA THR A 74 2.48 0.23 1.93
C THR A 74 3.67 0.38 1.01
N TYR A 75 3.65 1.39 0.15
CA TYR A 75 4.78 1.80 -0.68
C TYR A 75 5.44 3.05 -0.07
N LEU A 76 6.77 3.07 -0.07
CA LEU A 76 7.58 4.01 0.71
C LEU A 76 8.61 4.73 -0.15
N ASP A 77 8.58 6.07 -0.10
CA ASP A 77 9.67 6.96 -0.53
C ASP A 77 10.00 7.89 0.64
N ASN A 78 10.91 7.45 1.52
CA ASN A 78 11.21 8.04 2.84
C ASN A 78 10.02 8.09 3.82
N GLN A 79 8.80 8.19 3.32
CA GLN A 79 7.51 8.14 4.01
C GLN A 79 6.51 7.38 3.13
N PRO A 80 5.36 6.95 3.66
CA PRO A 80 4.32 6.34 2.85
C PRO A 80 3.89 7.26 1.70
N VAL A 81 3.81 6.72 0.49
CA VAL A 81 3.25 7.40 -0.70
C VAL A 81 1.92 6.79 -1.13
N LEU A 82 1.74 5.49 -0.87
CA LEU A 82 0.49 4.77 -1.05
C LEU A 82 0.36 3.71 0.05
N ILE A 83 -0.81 3.64 0.67
CA ILE A 83 -1.21 2.51 1.52
C ILE A 83 -2.46 1.91 0.90
N ASN A 84 -2.38 0.65 0.48
CA ASN A 84 -3.53 -0.15 0.15
C ASN A 84 -3.94 -0.97 1.39
N ALA A 85 -5.13 -0.72 1.92
CA ALA A 85 -5.64 -1.32 3.13
C ALA A 85 -6.90 -2.14 2.85
N TYR A 86 -6.88 -3.42 3.19
CA TYR A 86 -8.01 -4.33 3.16
C TYR A 86 -8.35 -4.75 4.58
N ASN A 87 -9.56 -4.43 5.03
CA ASN A 87 -10.00 -4.71 6.41
C ASN A 87 -10.69 -6.09 6.57
N GLY A 88 -10.56 -6.98 5.57
CA GLY A 88 -11.30 -8.24 5.52
C GLY A 88 -12.67 -8.17 4.85
N LYS A 89 -13.09 -6.97 4.41
CA LYS A 89 -14.36 -6.75 3.69
C LYS A 89 -14.20 -5.80 2.51
N GLU A 90 -13.53 -4.68 2.75
CA GLU A 90 -13.45 -3.56 1.85
C GLU A 90 -12.00 -3.10 1.69
N GLU A 91 -11.69 -2.63 0.49
CA GLU A 91 -10.38 -2.08 0.15
C GLU A 91 -10.44 -0.55 0.14
N THR A 92 -9.45 0.08 0.78
CA THR A 92 -9.25 1.53 0.79
C THR A 92 -7.81 1.83 0.39
N LYS A 93 -7.64 2.70 -0.61
CA LYS A 93 -6.34 3.23 -1.03
C LYS A 93 -6.17 4.64 -0.49
N LEU A 94 -5.05 4.86 0.20
CA LEU A 94 -4.68 6.14 0.80
C LEU A 94 -3.42 6.66 0.10
N PHE A 95 -3.54 7.80 -0.57
CA PHE A 95 -2.46 8.41 -1.33
C PHE A 95 -1.89 9.59 -0.56
N TYR A 96 -0.56 9.69 -0.52
CA TYR A 96 0.14 10.72 0.23
C TYR A 96 1.06 11.54 -0.68
N ARG A 97 1.22 12.83 -0.37
CA ARG A 97 2.22 13.71 -0.96
C ARG A 97 2.92 14.49 0.15
N ASN A 98 4.24 14.47 0.17
CA ASN A 98 5.05 15.16 1.20
C ASN A 98 4.62 14.81 2.63
N GLY A 99 4.28 13.53 2.88
CA GLY A 99 3.85 13.05 4.19
C GLY A 99 2.43 13.41 4.60
N LYS A 100 1.65 14.05 3.72
CA LYS A 100 0.26 14.47 3.99
C LYS A 100 -0.71 13.67 3.12
N LEU A 101 -1.90 13.39 3.66
CA LEU A 101 -2.97 12.75 2.90
C LEU A 101 -3.33 13.67 1.72
N PHE A 102 -3.24 13.12 0.51
CA PHE A 102 -3.60 13.79 -0.73
C PHE A 102 -4.95 13.31 -1.24
N ALA A 103 -5.19 11.99 -1.23
CA ALA A 103 -6.45 11.45 -1.68
C ALA A 103 -6.77 10.10 -1.03
N VAL A 104 -8.06 9.77 -1.04
CA VAL A 104 -8.58 8.46 -0.65
C VAL A 104 -9.46 7.92 -1.75
N GLN A 105 -9.34 6.64 -2.02
CA GLN A 105 -10.28 5.87 -2.81
C GLN A 105 -10.80 4.73 -1.95
N ASP A 106 -12.10 4.74 -1.68
CA ASP A 106 -12.78 3.67 -0.95
C ASP A 106 -13.98 3.15 -1.76
N VAL A 107 -14.76 2.26 -1.16
CA VAL A 107 -15.91 1.61 -1.81
C VAL A 107 -17.07 2.54 -2.16
N THR A 108 -17.02 3.81 -1.74
CA THR A 108 -18.08 4.80 -1.96
C THR A 108 -17.68 5.91 -2.92
N GLY A 109 -16.39 6.12 -3.18
CA GLY A 109 -15.95 7.18 -4.07
C GLY A 109 -14.47 7.54 -3.97
N LEU A 110 -14.16 8.71 -4.54
CA LEU A 110 -12.85 9.35 -4.49
C LEU A 110 -12.93 10.64 -3.68
N TYR A 111 -11.93 10.90 -2.85
CA TYR A 111 -11.86 12.06 -1.97
C TYR A 111 -10.49 12.69 -2.08
N GLU A 112 -10.42 13.99 -2.38
CA GLU A 112 -9.17 14.73 -2.50
C GLU A 112 -9.06 15.78 -1.40
N PHE A 113 -7.87 15.83 -0.79
CA PHE A 113 -7.55 16.70 0.32
C PHE A 113 -6.47 17.69 -0.10
N ASN A 114 -6.58 18.93 0.41
CA ASN A 114 -5.52 19.91 0.27
C ASN A 114 -4.39 19.67 1.30
N SER A 115 -3.35 20.50 1.24
CA SER A 115 -2.19 20.38 2.13
C SER A 115 -2.46 20.71 3.61
N THR A 116 -3.63 21.24 3.95
CA THR A 116 -4.07 21.45 5.35
C THR A 116 -4.99 20.35 5.84
N GLY A 117 -5.27 19.34 5.01
CA GLY A 117 -6.17 18.23 5.34
C GLY A 117 -7.65 18.54 5.11
N GLN A 118 -8.02 19.64 4.46
CA GLN A 118 -9.43 19.91 4.14
C GLN A 118 -9.82 19.13 2.89
N LEU A 119 -11.01 18.52 2.91
CA LEU A 119 -11.61 17.89 1.72
C LEU A 119 -11.98 18.99 0.71
N ILE A 120 -11.45 18.91 -0.50
CA ILE A 120 -11.66 19.92 -1.55
C ILE A 120 -12.39 19.38 -2.78
N ARG A 121 -12.45 18.05 -2.93
CA ARG A 121 -13.20 17.41 -4.01
C ARG A 121 -13.63 16.01 -3.56
N ALA A 122 -14.86 15.64 -3.90
CA ALA A 122 -15.37 14.29 -3.69
C ALA A 122 -16.19 13.86 -4.91
N VAL A 123 -16.02 12.60 -5.32
CA VAL A 123 -16.66 12.01 -6.49
C VAL A 123 -17.29 10.68 -6.09
N ASP A 124 -18.58 10.49 -6.39
CA ASP A 124 -19.30 9.25 -6.10
C ASP A 124 -18.92 8.11 -7.08
N LEU A 125 -19.50 6.92 -6.87
CA LEU A 125 -19.29 5.76 -7.74
C LEU A 125 -19.74 5.93 -9.18
N LYS A 126 -20.50 6.97 -9.50
CA LYS A 126 -20.99 7.29 -10.85
C LYS A 126 -20.17 8.39 -11.51
N GLY A 127 -19.16 8.93 -10.82
CA GLY A 127 -18.33 10.02 -11.35
C GLY A 127 -18.89 11.41 -11.06
N ASN A 128 -19.98 11.54 -10.30
CA ASN A 128 -20.59 12.82 -9.98
C ASN A 128 -19.88 13.50 -8.82
N LEU A 129 -19.79 14.83 -8.85
CA LEU A 129 -19.35 15.61 -7.70
C LEU A 129 -20.36 15.46 -6.55
N VAL A 130 -19.83 15.30 -5.33
CA VAL A 130 -20.62 15.22 -4.10
C VAL A 130 -20.53 16.55 -3.37
N ASP A 131 -21.65 16.99 -2.76
CA ASP A 131 -21.67 18.17 -1.89
C ASP A 131 -20.80 17.93 -0.66
N LEU A 132 -19.72 18.72 -0.54
CA LEU A 132 -18.73 18.58 0.51
C LEU A 132 -19.29 18.86 1.91
N THR A 133 -20.34 19.69 2.01
CA THR A 133 -20.98 20.03 3.30
C THR A 133 -21.64 18.81 3.96
N THR A 134 -21.94 17.78 3.18
CA THR A 134 -22.52 16.52 3.66
C THR A 134 -21.47 15.51 4.12
N LEU A 135 -20.17 15.83 3.98
CA LEU A 135 -19.07 14.88 4.13
C LEU A 135 -18.14 15.17 5.31
N ASP A 136 -18.47 16.11 6.20
CA ASP A 136 -17.58 16.52 7.30
C ASP A 136 -17.13 15.34 8.18
N GLU A 137 -18.08 14.54 8.69
CA GLU A 137 -17.77 13.38 9.52
C GLU A 137 -16.93 12.34 8.77
N LYS A 138 -17.24 12.14 7.48
CA LYS A 138 -16.49 11.22 6.63
C LYS A 138 -15.07 11.71 6.39
N ALA A 139 -14.88 12.99 6.07
CA ALA A 139 -13.57 13.60 5.86
C ALA A 139 -12.69 13.48 7.11
N GLN A 140 -13.26 13.70 8.30
CA GLN A 140 -12.55 13.54 9.57
C GLN A 140 -12.16 12.07 9.82
N SER A 141 -13.08 11.13 9.57
CA SER A 141 -12.83 9.70 9.70
C SER A 141 -11.70 9.22 8.78
N LEU A 142 -11.74 9.61 7.50
CA LEU A 142 -10.71 9.29 6.51
C LEU A 142 -9.33 9.84 6.92
N GLN A 143 -9.28 11.09 7.40
CA GLN A 143 -8.03 11.67 7.89
C GLN A 143 -7.49 10.94 9.12
N SER A 144 -8.35 10.62 10.10
CA SER A 144 -7.93 9.89 11.30
C SER A 144 -7.38 8.51 10.94
N TYR A 145 -8.09 7.78 10.07
CA TYR A 145 -7.67 6.48 9.58
C TYR A 145 -6.32 6.56 8.84
N ALA A 146 -6.16 7.51 7.92
CA ALA A 146 -4.91 7.73 7.19
C ALA A 146 -3.74 8.10 8.13
N ASN A 147 -3.98 8.99 9.09
CA ASN A 147 -2.97 9.40 10.06
C ASN A 147 -2.55 8.25 10.98
N ASN A 148 -3.47 7.35 11.32
CA ASN A 148 -3.13 6.14 12.07
C ASN A 148 -2.24 5.20 11.24
N LEU A 149 -2.67 4.87 10.01
CA LEU A 149 -1.94 3.92 9.16
C LEU A 149 -0.58 4.43 8.71
N SER A 150 -0.47 5.72 8.35
CA SER A 150 0.82 6.31 7.97
C SER A 150 1.87 6.20 9.08
N LYS A 151 1.49 6.41 10.34
CA LYS A 151 2.39 6.23 11.50
C LYS A 151 2.78 4.75 11.70
N ARG A 152 1.82 3.84 11.56
CA ARG A 152 2.02 2.40 11.74
C ARG A 152 2.91 1.78 10.67
N PHE A 153 2.86 2.29 9.44
CA PHE A 153 3.53 1.69 8.28
C PHE A 153 4.70 2.49 7.71
N ALA A 154 5.03 3.65 8.28
CA ALA A 154 6.26 4.36 7.96
C ALA A 154 7.53 3.61 8.43
N TYR A 155 8.70 4.06 7.96
CA TYR A 155 9.99 3.62 8.50
C TYR A 155 10.10 3.92 10.01
N ASN A 156 10.47 2.92 10.78
CA ASN A 156 10.66 3.03 12.23
C ASN A 156 12.12 3.33 12.61
N LYS A 157 12.39 3.35 13.91
CA LYS A 157 13.74 3.60 14.43
C LYS A 157 14.72 2.49 14.05
N ALA A 158 14.29 1.23 14.06
CA ALA A 158 15.14 0.11 13.69
C ALA A 158 15.58 0.19 12.22
N ASP A 159 14.65 0.49 11.31
CA ASP A 159 14.93 0.68 9.88
C ASP A 159 16.04 1.74 9.66
N ARG A 160 16.02 2.83 10.43
CA ARG A 160 16.98 3.95 10.32
C ARG A 160 18.34 3.70 10.96
N ASN A 161 18.44 2.74 11.89
CA ASN A 161 19.67 2.50 12.68
C ASN A 161 20.33 1.15 12.39
N ILE A 162 19.85 0.43 11.37
CA ILE A 162 20.27 -0.93 11.05
C ILE A 162 21.79 -1.07 10.78
N ALA A 163 22.43 -0.02 10.25
CA ALA A 163 23.88 0.02 10.02
C ALA A 163 24.70 -0.16 11.31
N ARG A 164 24.13 0.15 12.49
CA ARG A 164 24.78 0.03 13.80
C ARG A 164 24.53 -1.33 14.48
N VAL A 165 23.75 -2.21 13.86
CA VAL A 165 23.35 -3.51 14.41
C VAL A 165 24.18 -4.61 13.75
N ALA A 166 24.78 -5.46 14.59
CA ALA A 166 25.55 -6.62 14.14
C ALA A 166 24.67 -7.54 13.27
N LYS A 167 25.25 -8.09 12.19
CA LYS A 167 24.51 -8.75 11.10
C LYS A 167 23.61 -9.88 11.61
N GLU A 168 24.11 -10.68 12.53
CA GLU A 168 23.45 -11.82 13.17
C GLU A 168 22.25 -11.42 14.05
N GLN A 169 22.18 -10.17 14.51
CA GLN A 169 21.08 -9.66 15.33
C GLN A 169 19.99 -8.96 14.51
N ARG A 170 20.28 -8.58 13.26
CA ARG A 170 19.41 -7.74 12.43
C ARG A 170 18.01 -8.32 12.24
N LEU A 171 17.90 -9.61 11.92
CA LEU A 171 16.62 -10.28 11.72
C LEU A 171 15.69 -10.12 12.93
N ASN A 172 16.18 -10.48 14.10
CA ASN A 172 15.40 -10.37 15.33
C ASN A 172 15.10 -8.92 15.70
N TYR A 173 16.09 -8.03 15.57
CA TYR A 173 15.94 -6.62 15.89
C TYR A 173 14.86 -5.95 15.02
N LEU A 174 14.97 -6.08 13.70
CA LEU A 174 14.03 -5.48 12.73
C LEU A 174 12.62 -6.04 12.91
N CYS A 175 12.47 -7.36 13.01
CA CYS A 175 11.15 -7.99 13.15
C CYS A 175 10.43 -7.55 14.42
N ILE A 176 11.12 -7.55 15.57
CA ILE A 176 10.50 -7.18 16.86
C ILE A 176 10.11 -5.71 16.89
N ASP A 177 10.96 -4.81 16.40
CA ASP A 177 10.62 -3.38 16.36
C ASP A 177 9.47 -3.10 15.38
N LYS A 178 9.42 -3.80 14.25
CA LYS A 178 8.30 -3.69 13.31
C LYS A 178 6.99 -4.18 13.94
N ILE A 179 7.00 -5.30 14.68
CA ILE A 179 5.81 -5.80 15.40
C ILE A 179 5.34 -4.78 16.42
N LYS A 180 6.24 -4.21 17.22
CA LYS A 180 5.87 -3.19 18.21
C LYS A 180 5.18 -1.99 17.57
N GLN A 181 5.70 -1.56 16.41
CA GLN A 181 5.12 -0.47 15.63
C GLN A 181 3.71 -0.82 15.11
N VAL A 182 3.58 -1.93 14.36
CA VAL A 182 2.31 -2.24 13.67
C VAL A 182 1.23 -2.73 14.62
N ALA A 183 1.59 -3.46 15.69
CA ALA A 183 0.68 -3.91 16.74
C ALA A 183 0.50 -2.87 17.86
N GLN A 184 1.18 -1.72 17.76
CA GLN A 184 1.10 -0.59 18.69
C GLN A 184 1.29 -1.01 20.15
N THR A 185 2.27 -1.88 20.41
CA THR A 185 2.53 -2.43 21.75
C THR A 185 4.02 -2.54 22.02
N ASN A 186 4.42 -2.34 23.27
CA ASN A 186 5.79 -2.62 23.71
C ASN A 186 5.97 -4.06 24.24
N ARG A 187 4.86 -4.80 24.41
CA ARG A 187 4.82 -6.10 25.09
C ARG A 187 4.78 -7.24 24.07
N VAL A 188 5.94 -7.57 23.53
CA VAL A 188 6.13 -8.70 22.61
C VAL A 188 6.87 -9.82 23.37
N PHE A 189 6.16 -10.89 23.70
CA PHE A 189 6.77 -12.10 24.26
C PHE A 189 6.88 -13.16 23.17
N ARG A 190 8.00 -13.86 23.12
CA ARG A 190 8.26 -14.92 22.13
C ARG A 190 8.31 -16.26 22.84
N SER A 191 7.78 -17.31 22.23
CA SER A 191 8.04 -18.68 22.72
C SER A 191 9.49 -19.08 22.45
N SER A 192 9.98 -20.12 23.14
CA SER A 192 11.38 -20.60 23.05
C SER A 192 11.74 -21.21 21.70
N ASP A 193 10.76 -21.76 20.97
CA ASP A 193 10.99 -22.61 19.79
C ASP A 193 11.16 -21.83 18.47
N ASN A 194 11.65 -20.59 18.57
CA ASN A 194 11.89 -19.72 17.42
C ASN A 194 12.91 -20.36 16.47
N LYS A 195 12.48 -20.67 15.24
CA LYS A 195 13.38 -21.13 14.19
C LYS A 195 13.56 -19.98 13.20
N ALA A 196 14.69 -19.27 13.29
CA ALA A 196 15.18 -18.53 12.13
C ALA A 196 15.30 -19.54 10.99
N LYS A 197 14.45 -19.43 9.98
CA LYS A 197 14.42 -20.37 8.86
C LYS A 197 15.54 -20.08 7.88
N SER A 198 15.99 -18.83 7.82
CA SER A 198 17.13 -18.33 7.05
C SER A 198 17.68 -17.06 7.70
N ALA A 199 18.68 -16.42 7.06
CA ALA A 199 19.21 -15.12 7.49
C ALA A 199 18.15 -13.99 7.44
N ASP A 200 17.14 -14.13 6.57
CA ASP A 200 16.19 -13.08 6.24
C ASP A 200 14.74 -13.42 6.60
N ARG A 201 14.47 -14.61 7.17
CA ARG A 201 13.12 -15.05 7.53
C ARG A 201 13.03 -15.65 8.91
N LEU A 202 12.13 -15.09 9.71
CA LEU A 202 11.84 -15.52 11.07
C LEU A 202 10.40 -16.01 11.19
N LEU A 203 10.25 -17.28 11.58
CA LEU A 203 8.97 -17.83 12.02
C LEU A 203 8.98 -17.96 13.54
N ALA A 204 7.92 -17.51 14.19
CA ALA A 204 7.81 -17.54 15.65
C ALA A 204 6.36 -17.72 16.10
N GLU A 205 6.18 -18.25 17.30
CA GLU A 205 4.95 -18.04 18.04
C GLU A 205 5.16 -16.89 19.02
N LEU A 206 4.20 -15.97 19.02
CA LEU A 206 4.25 -14.75 19.81
C LEU A 206 3.06 -14.67 20.73
N ARG A 207 3.29 -13.98 21.84
CA ARG A 207 2.24 -13.52 22.73
C ARG A 207 2.30 -12.00 22.82
N LEU A 208 1.25 -11.35 22.32
CA LEU A 208 1.09 -9.90 22.33
C LEU A 208 0.09 -9.53 23.43
N ASN A 209 0.29 -8.39 24.09
CA ASN A 209 -0.64 -7.82 25.06
C ASN A 209 -1.11 -8.78 26.17
N GLY A 210 -0.24 -9.69 26.60
CA GLY A 210 -0.51 -10.60 27.72
C GLY A 210 -1.06 -11.95 27.28
N ASN A 211 -2.26 -12.02 26.70
CA ASN A 211 -2.96 -13.30 26.50
C ASN A 211 -3.33 -13.61 25.04
N GLN A 212 -2.90 -12.79 24.08
CA GLN A 212 -3.21 -13.00 22.66
C GLN A 212 -2.04 -13.71 21.99
N TYR A 213 -2.31 -14.89 21.41
CA TYR A 213 -1.28 -15.74 20.80
C TYR A 213 -1.36 -15.69 19.28
N TYR A 214 -0.20 -15.56 18.64
CA TYR A 214 -0.10 -15.41 17.20
C TYR A 214 1.00 -16.29 16.63
N THR A 215 0.76 -16.82 15.44
CA THR A 215 1.81 -17.30 14.54
C THR A 215 2.34 -16.11 13.75
N MET A 216 3.66 -15.94 13.75
CA MET A 216 4.36 -14.86 13.06
C MET A 216 5.19 -15.39 11.90
N ASP A 217 5.13 -14.70 10.76
CA ASP A 217 6.08 -14.82 9.65
C ASP A 217 6.63 -13.43 9.31
N CYS A 218 7.91 -13.20 9.61
CA CYS A 218 8.60 -11.95 9.32
C CYS A 218 9.71 -12.19 8.29
N GLN A 219 9.73 -11.39 7.23
CA GLN A 219 10.70 -11.49 6.15
C GLN A 219 11.35 -10.14 5.89
N LEU A 220 12.67 -10.17 5.78
CA LEU A 220 13.46 -9.02 5.39
C LEU A 220 13.62 -8.95 3.87
N SER A 221 13.77 -7.73 3.37
CA SER A 221 14.38 -7.45 2.08
C SER A 221 15.49 -6.44 2.33
N GLN A 222 16.73 -6.86 2.12
CA GLN A 222 17.92 -6.09 2.49
C GLN A 222 17.87 -5.72 4.00
N ASP A 223 17.94 -4.43 4.32
CA ASP A 223 18.05 -3.93 5.69
C ASP A 223 16.72 -3.51 6.33
N ARG A 224 15.58 -4.06 5.86
CA ARG A 224 14.24 -3.74 6.39
C ARG A 224 13.28 -4.91 6.34
N VAL A 225 12.21 -4.84 7.14
CA VAL A 225 11.09 -5.79 7.04
C VAL A 225 10.26 -5.48 5.80
N ALA A 226 10.17 -6.44 4.88
CA ALA A 226 9.34 -6.34 3.68
C ALA A 226 7.98 -7.02 3.85
N LYS A 227 7.90 -8.06 4.70
CA LYS A 227 6.65 -8.73 5.03
C LYS A 227 6.58 -9.09 6.50
N LEU A 228 5.41 -8.89 7.09
CA LEU A 228 5.09 -9.34 8.44
C LEU A 228 3.66 -9.87 8.46
N SER A 229 3.47 -11.13 8.85
CA SER A 229 2.16 -11.73 9.09
C SER A 229 2.01 -12.09 10.55
N LEU A 230 0.84 -11.79 11.13
CA LEU A 230 0.43 -12.15 12.48
C LEU A 230 -0.96 -12.78 12.40
N ILE A 231 -1.04 -14.09 12.60
CA ILE A 231 -2.30 -14.85 12.54
C ILE A 231 -2.62 -15.37 13.94
N SER A 232 -3.79 -15.00 14.46
CA SER A 232 -4.25 -15.49 15.76
C SER A 232 -4.32 -17.01 15.73
N ARG A 233 -3.86 -17.62 16.81
CA ARG A 233 -4.11 -19.03 17.08
C ARG A 233 -5.48 -19.24 17.69
#